data_AF-A0A961ILF2-F1
#
_entry.id   AF-A0A961ILF2-F1
#
_cell.length_a   1.000
_cell.length_b   1.000
_cell.length_c   1.000
_cell.angle_alpha   90.00
_cell.angle_beta   90.00
_cell.angle_gamma   90.00
#
_symmetry.space_group_name_H-M   'P 1'
#
loop_
_entity.id
_entity.type
_entity.pdbx_description
1 polymer ?
#
loop_
_entity_poly.entity_id
_entity_poly.type
_entity_poly.pdbx_seq_one_letter_code
_entity_poly.pdbx_strand_id
1 'polypeptide(L)'
;MRRRASGWLALFFGFLLLTGIAADPPVLSSSPTQVAPPAAARAVRQRDVVLPAARTVQIANLRAVLIGAPIDGDTGRWTLEEIEHLRETAEVLRRYGVDVKEFYTPNNDWNEIRAAIEGAHFLMYRGHGVYDGNTPPRSVGGFALKGRFVSADEIRALHPAPGAIVMLYGCFTAGNAGFDIGQIDQVEADRRVAMYSQPFMEAGFSAYYANWFGDAFRNITHYLFAGKSMGEAYKSYSDFSAASVHYGNHPALRESAMWVDHDRWDGKIAYNYAFVGNPEPNLTDLFGGTVVEGEIRLSEEERQELAARAYRLIYAGDGAGAVRLIREGAHPDYAYNGWPLLILAVYKNQPETVRALIERGVNTNARLSNGQTALAIARSRNQTSIVSMLQEAGANASPASRSMLPEPAQLPE
;
A
#
# COMPACT_ATOMS: atom_id res chain seq x y z
N MET A 1 -89.75 13.80 22.97
CA MET A 1 -88.59 13.85 22.03
C MET A 1 -88.26 12.42 21.61
N ARG A 2 -88.72 11.94 20.43
CA ARG A 2 -87.91 11.66 19.20
C ARG A 2 -86.55 11.01 19.52
N ARG A 3 -86.17 9.80 19.09
CA ARG A 3 -86.17 9.16 17.75
C ARG A 3 -86.14 7.61 17.92
N ARG A 4 -86.97 6.84 17.20
CA ARG A 4 -86.78 6.16 15.89
C ARG A 4 -85.76 5.01 15.85
N ALA A 5 -86.26 3.92 15.28
CA ALA A 5 -85.69 2.58 15.17
C ALA A 5 -84.82 2.37 13.93
N SER A 6 -84.30 1.13 13.88
CA SER A 6 -84.01 0.26 12.72
C SER A 6 -82.72 0.45 11.92
N GLY A 7 -82.08 -0.69 11.65
CA GLY A 7 -81.37 -0.93 10.40
C GLY A 7 -79.95 -1.44 10.56
N TRP A 8 -79.76 -2.73 10.26
CA TRP A 8 -78.47 -3.40 10.10
C TRP A 8 -77.64 -2.78 8.97
N LEU A 9 -76.31 -2.75 9.11
CA LEU A 9 -75.38 -2.88 7.98
C LEU A 9 -74.12 -3.61 8.45
N ALA A 10 -73.92 -4.81 7.93
CA ALA A 10 -72.67 -5.54 8.01
C ALA A 10 -71.59 -4.79 7.21
N LEU A 11 -70.44 -4.57 7.83
CA LEU A 11 -69.19 -4.25 7.12
C LEU A 11 -68.11 -5.19 7.65
N PHE A 12 -67.96 -6.29 6.91
CA PHE A 12 -66.73 -7.07 6.86
C PHE A 12 -65.62 -6.15 6.38
N PHE A 13 -64.79 -5.64 7.29
CA PHE A 13 -63.46 -5.15 6.90
C PHE A 13 -62.55 -6.37 6.83
N GLY A 14 -62.29 -6.81 5.60
CA GLY A 14 -61.29 -7.82 5.32
C GLY A 14 -59.95 -7.41 5.90
N PHE A 15 -59.33 -8.34 6.60
CA PHE A 15 -57.91 -8.32 6.88
C PHE A 15 -57.20 -8.35 5.51
N LEU A 16 -56.83 -7.20 4.97
CA LEU A 16 -55.77 -7.17 3.96
C LEU A 16 -54.51 -7.56 4.70
N LEU A 17 -54.13 -8.84 4.60
CA LEU A 17 -52.73 -9.22 4.58
C LEU A 17 -52.10 -8.41 3.45
N LEU A 18 -51.59 -7.23 3.78
CA LEU A 18 -50.46 -6.67 3.05
C LEU A 18 -49.33 -7.68 3.29
N THR A 19 -49.28 -8.68 2.40
CA THR A 19 -48.02 -9.29 2.02
C THR A 19 -47.17 -8.12 1.55
N GLY A 20 -46.45 -7.51 2.50
CA GLY A 20 -45.25 -6.79 2.17
C GLY A 20 -44.45 -7.78 1.36
N ILE A 21 -44.38 -7.53 0.06
CA ILE A 21 -43.33 -8.10 -0.76
C ILE A 21 -42.08 -7.56 -0.07
N ALA A 22 -41.52 -8.36 0.84
CA ALA A 22 -40.13 -8.22 1.18
C ALA A 22 -39.46 -8.29 -0.18
N ALA A 23 -38.96 -7.15 -0.64
CA ALA A 23 -38.06 -7.16 -1.77
C ALA A 23 -37.00 -8.20 -1.38
N ASP A 24 -36.89 -9.24 -2.17
CA ASP A 24 -35.84 -10.23 -1.98
C ASP A 24 -34.53 -9.45 -1.77
N PRO A 25 -33.72 -9.79 -0.75
CA PRO A 25 -32.41 -9.18 -0.61
C PRO A 25 -31.72 -9.29 -1.98
N PRO A 26 -31.06 -8.22 -2.46
CA PRO A 26 -30.49 -8.22 -3.80
C PRO A 26 -29.67 -9.50 -3.98
N VAL A 27 -30.12 -10.33 -4.91
CA VAL A 27 -29.40 -11.53 -5.31
C VAL A 27 -28.03 -11.05 -5.75
N LEU A 28 -27.00 -11.48 -5.00
CA LEU A 28 -25.61 -11.23 -5.36
C LEU A 28 -25.39 -11.83 -6.75
N SER A 29 -25.43 -10.97 -7.76
CA SER A 29 -25.00 -11.32 -9.11
C SER A 29 -23.60 -11.89 -8.97
N SER A 30 -23.48 -13.18 -9.30
CA SER A 30 -22.20 -13.85 -9.44
C SER A 30 -21.31 -13.00 -10.34
N SER A 31 -20.25 -12.48 -9.74
CA SER A 31 -19.17 -11.71 -10.36
C SER A 31 -19.56 -10.30 -10.82
N PRO A 32 -19.39 -9.24 -9.99
CA PRO A 32 -19.04 -7.95 -10.58
C PRO A 32 -17.73 -8.20 -11.32
N THR A 33 -17.72 -7.89 -12.61
CA THR A 33 -16.51 -7.87 -13.43
C THR A 33 -15.39 -7.26 -12.60
N GLN A 34 -14.43 -8.08 -12.19
CA GLN A 34 -13.25 -7.63 -11.48
C GLN A 34 -12.53 -6.68 -12.42
N VAL A 35 -12.70 -5.39 -12.17
CA VAL A 35 -11.99 -4.37 -12.89
C VAL A 35 -10.56 -4.46 -12.41
N ALA A 36 -9.65 -4.87 -13.31
CA ALA A 36 -8.23 -4.82 -13.05
C ALA A 36 -7.87 -3.45 -12.43
N PRO A 37 -7.16 -3.41 -11.29
CA PRO A 37 -6.55 -2.18 -10.87
C PRO A 37 -5.69 -1.64 -12.01
N PRO A 38 -5.52 -0.33 -12.12
CA PRO A 38 -4.61 0.23 -13.10
C PRO A 38 -3.24 -0.42 -12.91
N ALA A 39 -2.60 -0.81 -14.02
CA ALA A 39 -1.19 -1.15 -13.97
C ALA A 39 -0.47 0.01 -13.28
N ALA A 40 0.30 -0.28 -12.22
CA ALA A 40 1.11 0.73 -11.54
C ALA A 40 1.81 1.57 -12.60
N ALA A 41 1.66 2.90 -12.53
CA ALA A 41 2.23 3.81 -13.50
C ALA A 41 3.71 3.44 -13.69
N ARG A 42 4.11 3.21 -14.95
CA ARG A 42 5.48 2.88 -15.32
C ARG A 42 6.43 3.88 -14.65
N ALA A 43 7.14 3.40 -13.61
CA ALA A 43 8.26 4.02 -12.94
C ALA A 43 8.26 5.56 -12.97
N VAL A 44 7.29 6.19 -12.29
CA VAL A 44 7.54 7.52 -11.74
C VAL A 44 8.70 7.35 -10.77
N ARG A 45 9.77 8.14 -10.92
CA ARG A 45 10.98 8.03 -10.10
C ARG A 45 10.58 8.04 -8.63
N GLN A 46 10.62 6.88 -7.99
CA GLN A 46 10.57 6.76 -6.53
C GLN A 46 11.70 7.63 -6.00
N ARG A 47 11.35 8.82 -5.50
CA ARG A 47 12.31 9.65 -4.78
C ARG A 47 12.55 8.95 -3.46
N ASP A 48 13.82 8.79 -3.14
CA ASP A 48 14.27 8.12 -1.93
C ASP A 48 13.58 8.71 -0.72
N VAL A 49 12.85 7.85 0.01
CA VAL A 49 12.51 8.16 1.39
C VAL A 49 13.81 8.15 2.15
N VAL A 50 14.29 9.35 2.45
CA VAL A 50 15.27 9.54 3.51
C VAL A 50 14.58 9.09 4.79
N LEU A 51 15.06 7.99 5.37
CA LEU A 51 14.63 7.53 6.70
C LEU A 51 14.58 8.76 7.62
N PRO A 52 13.49 8.95 8.40
CA PRO A 52 13.27 10.19 9.10
C PRO A 52 14.48 10.56 9.98
N ALA A 53 14.86 11.83 9.92
CA ALA A 53 15.88 12.40 10.78
C ALA A 53 15.48 12.23 12.25
N ALA A 54 16.35 11.58 13.04
CA ALA A 54 16.55 11.63 14.50
C ALA A 54 15.34 11.67 15.45
N ARG A 55 14.07 11.55 15.03
CA ARG A 55 12.88 11.62 15.89
C ARG A 55 11.92 10.52 15.54
N THR A 56 11.54 9.74 16.54
CA THR A 56 10.57 8.65 16.39
C THR A 56 9.54 8.71 17.52
N VAL A 57 8.28 8.53 17.16
CA VAL A 57 7.17 8.37 18.10
C VAL A 57 7.19 6.95 18.67
N GLN A 58 7.21 6.84 20.00
CA GLN A 58 7.12 5.58 20.73
C GLN A 58 5.79 5.52 21.47
N ILE A 59 4.92 4.60 21.06
CA ILE A 59 3.59 4.36 21.63
C ILE A 59 3.46 2.87 21.91
N ALA A 60 3.08 2.52 23.14
CA ALA A 60 2.89 1.13 23.53
C ALA A 60 1.55 0.58 23.00
N ASN A 61 1.51 -0.73 22.74
CA ASN A 61 0.28 -1.48 22.45
C ASN A 61 -0.48 -1.05 21.18
N LEU A 62 0.20 -0.42 20.22
CA LEU A 62 -0.38 -0.19 18.91
C LEU A 62 -0.63 -1.52 18.20
N ARG A 63 -1.74 -1.59 17.47
CA ARG A 63 -2.18 -2.77 16.72
C ARG A 63 -2.53 -2.39 15.29
N ALA A 64 -2.14 -3.22 14.33
CA ALA A 64 -2.45 -3.05 12.92
C ALA A 64 -3.06 -4.32 12.32
N VAL A 65 -4.01 -4.14 11.40
CA VAL A 65 -4.61 -5.19 10.59
C VAL A 65 -4.34 -4.90 9.13
N LEU A 66 -3.64 -5.81 8.45
CA LEU A 66 -3.28 -5.71 7.04
C LEU A 66 -4.04 -6.77 6.24
N ILE A 67 -4.72 -6.35 5.18
CA ILE A 67 -5.60 -7.19 4.37
C ILE A 67 -5.12 -7.18 2.91
N GLY A 68 -4.66 -8.31 2.43
CA GLY A 68 -4.33 -8.55 1.02
C GLY A 68 -5.43 -9.39 0.36
N ALA A 69 -6.11 -8.80 -0.61
CA ALA A 69 -7.23 -9.39 -1.30
C ALA A 69 -6.85 -9.87 -2.72
N PRO A 70 -7.56 -10.86 -3.29
CA PRO A 70 -7.27 -11.35 -4.62
C PRO A 70 -7.56 -10.27 -5.67
N ILE A 71 -6.60 -10.02 -6.56
CA ILE A 71 -6.69 -9.10 -7.69
C ILE A 71 -6.80 -9.88 -9.01
N ASP A 72 -5.84 -10.75 -9.29
CA ASP A 72 -5.78 -11.62 -10.47
C ASP A 72 -5.76 -13.10 -10.08
N GLY A 73 -6.54 -13.44 -9.04
CA GLY A 73 -6.57 -14.74 -8.39
C GLY A 73 -5.66 -14.82 -7.17
N ASP A 74 -5.68 -15.94 -6.43
CA ASP A 74 -4.97 -16.06 -5.14
C ASP A 74 -3.44 -16.00 -5.27
N THR A 75 -2.92 -16.47 -6.40
CA THR A 75 -1.48 -16.55 -6.69
C THR A 75 -1.12 -15.78 -7.96
N GLY A 76 -2.01 -14.90 -8.40
CA GLY A 76 -1.76 -14.04 -9.55
C GLY A 76 -0.62 -13.05 -9.29
N ARG A 77 0.00 -12.55 -10.36
CA ARG A 77 1.18 -11.70 -10.25
C ARG A 77 0.86 -10.43 -9.46
N TRP A 78 -0.25 -9.77 -9.78
CA TRP A 78 -0.63 -8.52 -9.11
C TRP A 78 -1.04 -8.77 -7.66
N THR A 79 -1.76 -9.86 -7.39
CA THR A 79 -2.07 -10.26 -6.02
C THR A 79 -0.80 -10.43 -5.19
N LEU A 80 0.19 -11.16 -5.70
CA LEU A 80 1.44 -11.40 -4.97
C LEU A 80 2.27 -10.11 -4.78
N GLU A 81 2.28 -9.23 -5.78
CA GLU A 81 2.96 -7.93 -5.73
C GLU A 81 2.35 -7.01 -4.66
N GLU A 82 1.01 -6.89 -4.61
CA GLU A 82 0.34 -6.06 -3.61
C GLU A 82 0.41 -6.64 -2.19
N ILE A 83 0.45 -7.97 -2.05
CA ILE A 83 0.74 -8.62 -0.76
C ILE A 83 2.17 -8.30 -0.31
N GLU A 84 3.14 -8.29 -1.22
CA GLU A 84 4.53 -7.94 -0.86
C GLU A 84 4.64 -6.50 -0.36
N HIS A 85 3.92 -5.56 -0.98
CA HIS A 85 3.84 -4.18 -0.47
C HIS A 85 3.24 -4.09 0.94
N LEU A 86 2.24 -4.93 1.26
CA LEU A 86 1.71 -5.03 2.62
C LEU A 86 2.74 -5.62 3.58
N ARG A 87 3.48 -6.67 3.19
CA ARG A 87 4.55 -7.25 4.03
C ARG A 87 5.65 -6.25 4.36
N GLU A 88 6.08 -5.46 3.38
CA GLU A 88 7.04 -4.38 3.63
C GLU A 88 6.50 -3.35 4.63
N THR A 89 5.21 -3.02 4.53
CA THR A 89 4.57 -2.11 5.48
C THR A 89 4.44 -2.75 6.87
N ALA A 90 4.14 -4.05 6.94
CA ALA A 90 4.06 -4.81 8.18
C ALA A 90 5.39 -4.81 8.94
N GLU A 91 6.51 -5.00 8.22
CA GLU A 91 7.85 -4.93 8.79
C GLU A 91 8.14 -3.55 9.39
N VAL A 92 7.80 -2.47 8.67
CA VAL A 92 7.98 -1.10 9.17
C VAL A 92 7.15 -0.85 10.43
N LEU A 93 5.89 -1.28 10.44
CA LEU A 93 5.04 -1.20 11.64
C LEU A 93 5.64 -1.97 12.82
N ARG A 94 6.13 -3.20 12.60
CA ARG A 94 6.78 -4.01 13.64
C ARG A 94 8.04 -3.34 14.19
N ARG A 95 8.85 -2.69 13.35
CA ARG A 95 10.03 -1.91 13.80
C ARG A 95 9.64 -0.75 14.71
N TYR A 96 8.45 -0.19 14.54
CA TYR A 96 7.88 0.82 15.44
C TYR A 96 7.13 0.22 16.65
N GLY A 97 7.24 -1.09 16.90
CA GLY A 97 6.63 -1.77 18.05
C GLY A 97 5.13 -2.04 17.92
N VAL A 98 4.58 -1.97 16.71
CA VAL A 98 3.16 -2.26 16.44
C VAL A 98 2.95 -3.77 16.34
N ASP A 99 1.94 -4.31 17.03
CA ASP A 99 1.49 -5.70 16.84
C ASP A 99 0.67 -5.80 15.54
N VAL A 100 1.15 -6.60 14.58
CA VAL A 100 0.58 -6.67 13.23
C VAL A 100 -0.08 -8.02 12.99
N LYS A 101 -1.36 -8.01 12.61
CA LYS A 101 -2.12 -9.16 12.09
C LYS A 101 -2.28 -9.04 10.59
N GLU A 102 -1.91 -10.09 9.87
CA GLU A 102 -1.90 -10.14 8.40
C GLU A 102 -2.95 -11.16 7.91
N PHE A 103 -3.81 -10.74 6.99
CA PHE A 103 -4.85 -11.55 6.36
C PHE A 103 -4.69 -11.48 4.84
N TYR A 104 -4.01 -12.47 4.27
CA TYR A 104 -3.74 -12.52 2.84
C TYR A 104 -4.51 -13.64 2.17
N THR A 105 -5.07 -13.36 0.99
CA THR A 105 -5.72 -14.39 0.17
C THR A 105 -4.78 -15.59 -0.02
N PRO A 106 -5.28 -16.83 0.11
CA PRO A 106 -6.68 -17.22 0.28
C PRO A 106 -7.25 -17.14 1.71
N ASN A 107 -6.46 -16.74 2.70
CA ASN A 107 -6.79 -16.78 4.12
C ASN A 107 -7.17 -15.38 4.64
N ASN A 108 -8.21 -14.78 4.07
CA ASN A 108 -8.71 -13.47 4.44
C ASN A 108 -10.19 -13.51 4.85
N ASP A 109 -10.51 -14.38 5.82
CA ASP A 109 -11.88 -14.51 6.34
C ASP A 109 -12.35 -13.22 7.03
N TRP A 110 -13.56 -12.79 6.68
CA TRP A 110 -14.11 -11.53 7.17
C TRP A 110 -14.40 -11.54 8.68
N ASN A 111 -14.81 -12.66 9.26
CA ASN A 111 -15.11 -12.70 10.69
C ASN A 111 -13.83 -12.58 11.52
N GLU A 112 -12.76 -13.23 11.09
CA GLU A 112 -11.45 -13.11 11.73
C GLU A 112 -10.87 -11.71 11.57
N ILE A 113 -10.97 -11.13 10.36
CA ILE A 113 -10.56 -9.75 10.08
C ILE A 113 -11.31 -8.78 10.99
N ARG A 114 -12.64 -8.87 11.04
CA ARG A 114 -13.48 -8.00 11.87
C ARG A 114 -13.10 -8.11 13.35
N ALA A 115 -12.88 -9.32 13.84
CA ALA A 115 -12.43 -9.53 15.22
C ALA A 115 -11.04 -8.93 15.49
N ALA A 116 -10.13 -9.01 14.52
CA ALA A 116 -8.80 -8.40 14.64
C ALA A 116 -8.82 -6.86 14.57
N ILE A 117 -9.82 -6.25 13.93
CA ILE A 117 -9.99 -4.80 13.86
C ILE A 117 -10.47 -4.20 15.18
N GLU A 118 -11.12 -4.98 16.05
CA GLU A 118 -11.64 -4.51 17.35
C GLU A 118 -10.52 -3.89 18.21
N GLY A 119 -10.53 -2.57 18.38
CA GLY A 119 -9.47 -1.83 19.07
C GLY A 119 -8.12 -1.78 18.33
N ALA A 120 -8.08 -2.04 17.02
CA ALA A 120 -6.90 -1.83 16.19
C ALA A 120 -6.73 -0.34 15.85
N HIS A 121 -5.48 0.10 15.74
CA HIS A 121 -5.11 1.50 15.49
C HIS A 121 -4.86 1.78 14.01
N PHE A 122 -4.49 0.75 13.24
CA PHE A 122 -4.28 0.83 11.81
C PHE A 122 -5.05 -0.27 11.09
N LEU A 123 -5.72 0.11 10.00
CA LEU A 123 -6.31 -0.81 9.04
C LEU A 123 -5.73 -0.53 7.66
N MET A 124 -5.20 -1.53 6.99
CA MET A 124 -4.63 -1.39 5.66
C MET A 124 -5.20 -2.44 4.74
N TYR A 125 -5.66 -2.04 3.56
CA TYR A 125 -6.23 -2.94 2.57
C TYR A 125 -5.63 -2.68 1.20
N ARG A 126 -5.16 -3.75 0.55
CA ARG A 126 -4.80 -3.75 -0.88
C ARG A 126 -5.57 -4.84 -1.61
N GLY A 127 -6.39 -4.43 -2.56
CA GLY A 127 -7.19 -5.34 -3.37
C GLY A 127 -8.06 -4.61 -4.39
N HIS A 128 -9.13 -5.26 -4.84
CA HIS A 128 -10.08 -4.66 -5.77
C HIS A 128 -10.92 -3.56 -5.11
N GLY A 129 -11.28 -2.57 -5.92
CA GLY A 129 -12.35 -1.63 -5.58
C GLY A 129 -13.72 -2.26 -5.73
N VAL A 130 -14.66 -1.90 -4.85
CA VAL A 130 -16.04 -2.39 -4.90
C VAL A 130 -16.95 -1.32 -5.49
N TYR A 131 -17.84 -1.73 -6.40
CA TYR A 131 -18.81 -0.87 -7.05
C TYR A 131 -20.08 -1.65 -7.44
N ASP A 132 -21.14 -0.93 -7.82
CA ASP A 132 -22.47 -1.47 -8.12
C ASP A 132 -22.67 -2.06 -9.53
N GLY A 133 -21.60 -2.22 -10.31
CA GLY A 133 -21.67 -2.73 -11.68
C GLY A 133 -22.14 -1.72 -12.74
N ASN A 134 -22.60 -0.52 -12.37
CA ASN A 134 -23.04 0.49 -13.34
C ASN A 134 -21.84 1.22 -13.97
N THR A 135 -22.04 1.76 -15.17
CA THR A 135 -21.06 2.61 -15.86
C THR A 135 -21.72 3.93 -16.28
N PRO A 136 -21.40 5.07 -15.62
CA PRO A 136 -20.53 5.19 -14.44
C PRO A 136 -21.16 4.55 -13.18
N PRO A 137 -20.34 4.12 -12.19
CA PRO A 137 -20.86 3.55 -10.96
C PRO A 137 -21.71 4.54 -10.17
N ARG A 138 -22.89 4.14 -9.70
CA ARG A 138 -23.69 5.01 -8.82
C ARG A 138 -23.23 4.89 -7.38
N SER A 139 -22.80 3.70 -6.96
CA SER A 139 -22.14 3.48 -5.68
C SER A 139 -20.82 2.73 -5.78
N VAL A 140 -19.91 3.10 -4.87
CA VAL A 140 -18.59 2.51 -4.65
C VAL A 140 -18.36 2.37 -3.15
N GLY A 141 -17.46 1.46 -2.76
CA GLY A 141 -17.05 1.28 -1.36
C GLY A 141 -17.23 -0.15 -0.84
N GLY A 142 -16.40 -0.53 0.14
CA GLY A 142 -16.36 -1.87 0.72
C GLY A 142 -15.02 -2.57 0.47
N PHE A 143 -14.96 -3.88 0.76
CA PHE A 143 -13.81 -4.73 0.43
C PHE A 143 -14.21 -5.89 -0.47
N ALA A 144 -13.30 -6.31 -1.36
CA ALA A 144 -13.44 -7.48 -2.19
C ALA A 144 -12.52 -8.59 -1.66
N LEU A 145 -13.02 -9.45 -0.78
CA LEU A 145 -12.25 -10.54 -0.18
C LEU A 145 -12.40 -11.83 -0.99
N LYS A 146 -11.69 -12.89 -0.60
CA LYS A 146 -11.87 -14.19 -1.26
C LYS A 146 -13.31 -14.67 -1.08
N GLY A 147 -13.99 -14.88 -2.19
CA GLY A 147 -15.34 -15.46 -2.23
C GLY A 147 -16.47 -14.55 -1.74
N ARG A 148 -16.21 -13.29 -1.40
CA ARG A 148 -17.28 -12.35 -0.97
C ARG A 148 -16.90 -10.88 -1.07
N PHE A 149 -17.92 -10.04 -1.10
CA PHE A 149 -17.80 -8.60 -0.84
C PHE A 149 -18.15 -8.30 0.62
N VAL A 150 -17.51 -7.26 1.15
CA VAL A 150 -17.85 -6.60 2.41
C VAL A 150 -18.49 -5.28 2.05
N SER A 151 -19.71 -5.08 2.51
CA SER A 151 -20.50 -3.87 2.20
C SER A 151 -20.05 -2.66 3.02
N ALA A 152 -20.43 -1.47 2.57
CA ALA A 152 -20.25 -0.24 3.34
C ALA A 152 -20.89 -0.31 4.74
N ASP A 153 -22.04 -0.98 4.89
CA ASP A 153 -22.71 -1.13 6.19
C ASP A 153 -21.94 -2.06 7.14
N GLU A 154 -21.31 -3.12 6.61
CA GLU A 154 -20.41 -3.96 7.40
C GLU A 154 -19.15 -3.20 7.84
N ILE A 155 -18.65 -2.25 7.02
CA ILE A 155 -17.55 -1.36 7.41
C ILE A 155 -17.99 -0.39 8.50
N ARG A 156 -19.19 0.21 8.39
CA ARG A 156 -19.75 1.11 9.43
C ARG A 156 -19.87 0.43 10.80
N ALA A 157 -20.06 -0.88 10.80
CA ALA A 157 -20.20 -1.68 12.02
C ALA A 157 -18.87 -2.11 12.67
N LEU A 158 -17.72 -1.65 12.15
CA LEU A 158 -16.41 -1.87 12.77
C LEU A 158 -16.23 -1.00 14.02
N HIS A 159 -15.41 -1.47 14.97
CA HIS A 159 -15.05 -0.72 16.18
C HIS A 159 -13.52 -0.68 16.34
N PRO A 160 -12.81 0.15 15.57
CA PRO A 160 -11.38 0.35 15.75
C PRO A 160 -11.09 1.13 17.05
N ALA A 161 -9.81 1.28 17.40
CA ALA A 161 -9.43 2.18 18.49
C ALA A 161 -9.81 3.63 18.16
N PRO A 162 -10.20 4.46 19.15
CA PRO A 162 -10.38 5.91 18.93
C PRO A 162 -9.11 6.50 18.32
N GLY A 163 -9.24 7.29 17.25
CA GLY A 163 -8.08 7.84 16.54
C GLY A 163 -7.56 6.96 15.40
N ALA A 164 -8.12 5.77 15.17
CA ALA A 164 -7.57 4.82 14.20
C ALA A 164 -7.46 5.38 12.78
N ILE A 165 -6.49 4.85 12.03
CA ILE A 165 -6.12 5.30 10.69
C ILE A 165 -6.36 4.17 9.70
N VAL A 166 -6.95 4.48 8.54
CA VAL A 166 -7.16 3.52 7.45
C VAL A 166 -6.37 3.92 6.20
N MET A 167 -5.75 2.94 5.53
CA MET A 167 -5.05 3.12 4.25
C MET A 167 -5.55 2.12 3.21
N LEU A 168 -6.02 2.62 2.07
CA LEU A 168 -6.63 1.81 1.02
C LEU A 168 -5.90 1.89 -0.33
N TYR A 169 -5.83 0.75 -1.00
CA TYR A 169 -5.48 0.61 -2.39
C TYR A 169 -6.60 -0.16 -3.09
N GLY A 170 -7.01 0.34 -4.25
CA GLY A 170 -7.99 -0.29 -5.12
C GLY A 170 -8.69 0.73 -6.00
N CYS A 171 -9.41 0.27 -7.01
CA CYS A 171 -10.26 1.13 -7.84
C CYS A 171 -11.22 1.96 -6.97
N PHE A 172 -11.51 3.18 -7.41
CA PHE A 172 -12.40 4.17 -6.83
C PHE A 172 -11.96 4.77 -5.49
N THR A 173 -11.06 4.12 -4.75
CA THR A 173 -10.61 4.56 -3.41
C THR A 173 -10.03 5.99 -3.40
N ALA A 174 -9.31 6.35 -4.46
CA ALA A 174 -8.73 7.68 -4.68
C ALA A 174 -9.44 8.47 -5.82
N GLY A 175 -10.61 8.02 -6.26
CA GLY A 175 -11.42 8.68 -7.30
C GLY A 175 -11.51 7.90 -8.63
N ASN A 176 -10.38 7.57 -9.27
CA ASN A 176 -10.41 6.86 -10.55
C ASN A 176 -10.62 5.34 -10.42
N ALA A 177 -10.91 4.69 -11.54
CA ALA A 177 -10.59 3.29 -11.80
C ALA A 177 -9.66 3.19 -13.01
N GLY A 178 -8.97 2.06 -13.18
CA GLY A 178 -7.99 1.92 -14.27
C GLY A 178 -8.56 2.19 -15.68
N PHE A 179 -9.83 1.85 -15.92
CA PHE A 179 -10.48 2.03 -17.22
C PHE A 179 -10.99 3.46 -17.49
N ASP A 180 -11.12 4.33 -16.48
CA ASP A 180 -11.70 5.67 -16.64
C ASP A 180 -10.70 6.82 -16.44
N ILE A 181 -9.41 6.50 -16.50
CA ILE A 181 -8.32 7.49 -16.53
C ILE A 181 -8.53 8.45 -17.71
N GLY A 182 -8.54 9.75 -17.40
CA GLY A 182 -8.83 10.83 -18.34
C GLY A 182 -10.29 10.99 -18.74
N GLN A 183 -11.21 10.22 -18.17
CA GLN A 183 -12.65 10.26 -18.52
C GLN A 183 -13.51 10.95 -17.47
N ILE A 184 -13.09 10.96 -16.20
CA ILE A 184 -13.83 11.61 -15.12
C ILE A 184 -13.25 12.98 -14.79
N ASP A 185 -14.10 13.89 -14.31
CA ASP A 185 -13.71 15.18 -13.78
C ASP A 185 -13.49 15.13 -12.26
N GLN A 186 -13.14 16.28 -11.68
CA GLN A 186 -12.89 16.44 -10.24
C GLN A 186 -14.15 16.13 -9.42
N VAL A 187 -15.33 16.50 -9.93
CA VAL A 187 -16.59 16.34 -9.19
C VAL A 187 -16.90 14.86 -8.98
N GLU A 188 -16.73 14.04 -10.02
CA GLU A 188 -16.93 12.61 -9.92
C GLU A 188 -15.84 11.92 -9.07
N ALA A 189 -14.59 12.38 -9.15
CA ALA A 189 -13.51 11.89 -8.30
C ALA A 189 -13.79 12.16 -6.81
N ASP A 190 -14.13 13.41 -6.46
CA ASP A 190 -14.51 13.83 -5.10
C ASP A 190 -15.70 13.03 -4.58
N ARG A 191 -16.73 12.81 -5.42
CA ARG A 191 -17.91 12.03 -5.05
C ARG A 191 -17.53 10.60 -4.67
N ARG A 192 -16.64 9.95 -5.44
CA ARG A 192 -16.21 8.58 -5.18
C ARG A 192 -15.34 8.47 -3.93
N VAL A 193 -14.41 9.40 -3.73
CA VAL A 193 -13.59 9.47 -2.50
C VAL A 193 -14.49 9.66 -1.27
N ALA A 194 -15.48 10.55 -1.35
CA ALA A 194 -16.45 10.73 -0.27
C ALA A 194 -17.24 9.44 0.02
N MET A 195 -17.78 8.78 -1.01
CA MET A 195 -18.52 7.53 -0.84
C MET A 195 -17.69 6.40 -0.23
N TYR A 196 -16.42 6.27 -0.63
CA TYR A 196 -15.54 5.20 -0.15
C TYR A 196 -15.06 5.45 1.29
N SER A 197 -14.72 6.69 1.62
CA SER A 197 -14.18 7.06 2.94
C SER A 197 -15.26 7.14 4.02
N GLN A 198 -16.47 7.60 3.69
CA GLN A 198 -17.52 7.87 4.66
C GLN A 198 -17.82 6.72 5.64
N PRO A 199 -17.97 5.44 5.22
CA PRO A 199 -18.20 4.33 6.13
C PRO A 199 -17.11 4.14 7.20
N PHE A 200 -15.85 4.41 6.85
CA PHE A 200 -14.74 4.30 7.80
C PHE A 200 -14.77 5.46 8.80
N MET A 201 -15.03 6.67 8.33
CA MET A 201 -15.14 7.83 9.22
C MET A 201 -16.32 7.67 10.20
N GLU A 202 -17.44 7.12 9.74
CA GLU A 202 -18.61 6.79 10.58
C GLU A 202 -18.33 5.65 11.57
N ALA A 203 -17.43 4.72 11.23
CA ALA A 203 -16.93 3.68 12.13
C ALA A 203 -15.92 4.20 13.17
N GLY A 204 -15.52 5.48 13.11
CA GLY A 204 -14.64 6.10 14.11
C GLY A 204 -13.16 6.22 13.70
N PHE A 205 -12.81 5.91 12.46
CA PHE A 205 -11.48 6.24 11.93
C PHE A 205 -11.31 7.77 11.86
N SER A 206 -10.13 8.26 12.23
CA SER A 206 -9.80 9.70 12.25
C SER A 206 -9.09 10.18 10.99
N ALA A 207 -8.49 9.26 10.23
CA ALA A 207 -7.86 9.54 8.96
C ALA A 207 -8.02 8.37 7.99
N TYR A 208 -8.27 8.72 6.73
CA TYR A 208 -8.34 7.85 5.57
C TYR A 208 -7.29 8.31 4.56
N TYR A 209 -6.45 7.37 4.11
CA TYR A 209 -5.54 7.57 2.98
C TYR A 209 -5.91 6.59 1.89
N ALA A 210 -5.94 7.03 0.65
CA ALA A 210 -6.02 6.12 -0.50
C ALA A 210 -4.92 6.45 -1.49
N ASN A 211 -4.11 5.47 -1.89
CA ASN A 211 -3.02 5.69 -2.83
C ASN A 211 -2.77 4.46 -3.72
N TRP A 212 -2.41 4.69 -4.98
CA TRP A 212 -2.19 3.64 -5.99
C TRP A 212 -0.74 3.18 -6.19
N PHE A 213 0.21 3.78 -5.49
CA PHE A 213 1.60 3.37 -5.53
C PHE A 213 1.89 2.34 -4.44
N GLY A 214 2.72 1.35 -4.78
CA GLY A 214 3.03 0.22 -3.89
C GLY A 214 3.69 0.64 -2.58
N ASP A 215 4.60 1.61 -2.62
CA ASP A 215 5.38 2.03 -1.45
C ASP A 215 4.67 3.08 -0.56
N ALA A 216 3.49 3.55 -0.96
CA ALA A 216 2.80 4.64 -0.28
C ALA A 216 2.48 4.35 1.18
N PHE A 217 1.94 3.18 1.49
CA PHE A 217 1.54 2.84 2.87
C PHE A 217 2.74 2.83 3.81
N ARG A 218 3.83 2.20 3.37
CA ARG A 218 5.09 2.16 4.10
C ARG A 218 5.65 3.56 4.33
N ASN A 219 5.69 4.39 3.29
CA ASN A 219 6.27 5.73 3.38
C ASN A 219 5.42 6.67 4.25
N ILE A 220 4.09 6.63 4.10
CA ILE A 220 3.16 7.37 4.96
C ILE A 220 3.32 6.91 6.42
N THR A 221 3.44 5.59 6.65
CA THR A 221 3.71 5.05 8.00
C THR A 221 5.00 5.64 8.58
N HIS A 222 6.10 5.67 7.83
CA HIS A 222 7.33 6.32 8.29
C HIS A 222 7.13 7.78 8.68
N TYR A 223 6.38 8.54 7.89
CA TYR A 223 6.11 9.94 8.20
C TYR A 223 5.28 10.13 9.47
N LEU A 224 4.25 9.32 9.65
CA LEU A 224 3.43 9.33 10.87
C LEU A 224 4.29 9.04 12.11
N PHE A 225 5.13 8.00 12.05
CA PHE A 225 6.04 7.66 13.15
C PHE A 225 7.24 8.61 13.30
N ALA A 226 7.54 9.43 12.29
CA ALA A 226 8.46 10.56 12.40
C ALA A 226 7.86 11.76 13.15
N GLY A 227 6.61 11.65 13.62
CA GLY A 227 5.91 12.69 14.38
C GLY A 227 5.20 13.74 13.52
N LYS A 228 5.10 13.52 12.20
CA LYS A 228 4.32 14.39 11.33
C LYS A 228 2.82 14.26 11.64
N SER A 229 2.09 15.36 11.47
CA SER A 229 0.63 15.30 11.52
C SER A 229 0.05 14.45 10.39
N MET A 230 -1.23 14.09 10.48
CA MET A 230 -1.93 13.35 9.43
C MET A 230 -1.78 14.05 8.06
N GLY A 231 -1.98 15.37 8.03
CA GLY A 231 -1.87 16.18 6.83
C GLY A 231 -0.44 16.38 6.35
N GLU A 232 0.54 16.50 7.26
CA GLU A 232 1.95 16.58 6.89
C GLU A 232 2.46 15.26 6.32
N ALA A 233 2.03 14.11 6.86
CA ALA A 233 2.36 12.80 6.32
C ALA A 233 1.82 12.66 4.88
N TYR A 234 0.59 13.12 4.62
CA TYR A 234 0.04 13.17 3.27
C TYR A 234 0.94 13.95 2.31
N LYS A 235 1.28 15.18 2.70
CA LYS A 235 2.07 16.14 1.90
C LYS A 235 3.55 15.75 1.74
N SER A 236 4.04 14.82 2.55
CA SER A 236 5.44 14.38 2.52
C SER A 236 5.67 13.22 1.54
N TYR A 237 4.60 12.56 1.09
CA TYR A 237 4.72 11.48 0.12
C TYR A 237 5.12 12.02 -1.27
N SER A 238 5.98 11.31 -1.99
CA SER A 238 6.62 11.83 -3.21
C SER A 238 5.67 12.10 -4.37
N ASP A 239 4.50 11.44 -4.34
CA ASP A 239 3.41 11.61 -5.30
C ASP A 239 2.64 12.92 -5.08
N PHE A 240 2.69 13.49 -3.86
CA PHE A 240 1.99 14.73 -3.55
C PHE A 240 2.48 15.90 -4.41
N SER A 241 1.53 16.63 -4.99
CA SER A 241 1.79 17.90 -5.65
C SER A 241 0.76 18.95 -5.22
N ALA A 242 1.27 20.02 -4.59
CA ALA A 242 0.45 21.18 -4.20
C ALA A 242 -0.24 21.87 -5.39
N ALA A 243 0.22 21.62 -6.63
CA ALA A 243 -0.34 22.21 -7.84
C ALA A 243 -1.51 21.43 -8.44
N SER A 244 -1.70 20.16 -8.04
CA SER A 244 -2.71 19.25 -8.59
C SER A 244 -3.76 18.82 -7.57
N VAL A 245 -3.44 18.92 -6.28
CA VAL A 245 -4.41 18.60 -5.22
C VAL A 245 -5.59 19.57 -5.19
N HIS A 246 -6.79 19.01 -5.20
CA HIS A 246 -8.02 19.70 -4.87
C HIS A 246 -8.24 19.64 -3.35
N TYR A 247 -8.15 20.81 -2.70
CA TYR A 247 -8.44 20.95 -1.27
C TYR A 247 -9.92 21.27 -1.05
N GLY A 248 -10.62 20.45 -0.27
CA GLY A 248 -12.00 20.69 0.11
C GLY A 248 -12.36 20.08 1.47
N ASN A 249 -13.65 19.98 1.72
CA ASN A 249 -14.22 19.30 2.89
C ASN A 249 -15.10 18.16 2.43
N HIS A 250 -15.17 17.12 3.26
CA HIS A 250 -16.03 15.98 2.98
C HIS A 250 -17.51 16.43 2.98
N PRO A 251 -18.31 16.10 1.94
CA PRO A 251 -19.65 16.66 1.76
C PRO A 251 -20.63 16.28 2.88
N ALA A 252 -20.44 15.10 3.50
CA ALA A 252 -21.27 14.62 4.60
C ALA A 252 -20.64 14.81 5.99
N LEU A 253 -19.34 15.15 6.08
CA LEU A 253 -18.57 15.15 7.34
C LEU A 253 -17.85 16.49 7.46
N ARG A 254 -18.56 17.50 7.96
CA ARG A 254 -18.14 18.92 7.88
C ARG A 254 -16.81 19.24 8.54
N GLU A 255 -16.40 18.46 9.54
CA GLU A 255 -15.14 18.63 10.27
C GLU A 255 -13.98 17.81 9.66
N SER A 256 -14.24 17.07 8.58
CA SER A 256 -13.22 16.28 7.87
C SER A 256 -12.80 17.01 6.60
N ALA A 257 -11.51 17.33 6.51
CA ALA A 257 -10.91 17.75 5.26
C ALA A 257 -11.00 16.61 4.24
N MET A 258 -11.11 16.94 2.96
CA MET A 258 -11.06 15.99 1.85
C MET A 258 -10.15 16.54 0.77
N TRP A 259 -9.03 15.88 0.55
CA TRP A 259 -8.00 16.27 -0.40
C TRP A 259 -7.88 15.18 -1.46
N VAL A 260 -7.97 15.55 -2.73
CA VAL A 260 -7.90 14.61 -3.85
C VAL A 260 -6.87 15.13 -4.84
N ASP A 261 -5.77 14.41 -4.98
CA ASP A 261 -4.68 14.73 -5.88
C ASP A 261 -4.74 13.88 -7.15
N HIS A 262 -4.11 14.40 -8.20
CA HIS A 262 -4.12 13.78 -9.51
C HIS A 262 -2.78 13.97 -10.24
N ASP A 263 -2.45 12.98 -11.04
CA ASP A 263 -1.30 13.00 -11.93
C ASP A 263 -1.69 13.12 -13.40
N ARG A 264 -0.67 13.29 -14.25
CA ARG A 264 -0.80 13.12 -15.70
C ARG A 264 -0.11 11.85 -16.17
N TRP A 265 -0.91 10.84 -16.52
CA TRP A 265 -0.44 9.58 -17.09
C TRP A 265 -0.80 9.51 -18.57
N ASP A 266 0.20 9.41 -19.44
CA ASP A 266 0.03 9.49 -20.90
C ASP A 266 -0.81 10.70 -21.35
N GLY A 267 -0.62 11.85 -20.68
CA GLY A 267 -1.32 13.10 -20.94
C GLY A 267 -2.72 13.21 -20.33
N LYS A 268 -3.23 12.13 -19.71
CA LYS A 268 -4.57 12.06 -19.11
C LYS A 268 -4.53 12.26 -17.59
N ILE A 269 -5.58 12.84 -17.03
CA ILE A 269 -5.73 13.02 -15.58
C ILE A 269 -6.00 11.67 -14.92
N ALA A 270 -5.25 11.35 -13.87
CA ALA A 270 -5.42 10.18 -13.03
C ALA A 270 -5.40 10.57 -11.54
N TYR A 271 -6.58 10.62 -10.92
CA TYR A 271 -6.77 10.73 -9.47
C TYR A 271 -6.31 9.44 -8.79
N ASN A 272 -5.25 9.54 -8.02
CA ASN A 272 -4.47 8.40 -7.54
C ASN A 272 -4.07 8.52 -6.07
N TYR A 273 -4.33 9.67 -5.44
CA TYR A 273 -4.01 9.92 -4.05
C TYR A 273 -5.08 10.78 -3.37
N ALA A 274 -5.59 10.33 -2.23
CA ALA A 274 -6.60 11.05 -1.47
C ALA A 274 -6.37 10.96 0.04
N PHE A 275 -6.81 12.00 0.74
CA PHE A 275 -6.87 12.08 2.20
C PHE A 275 -8.25 12.55 2.66
N VAL A 276 -8.81 11.90 3.68
CA VAL A 276 -10.01 12.36 4.38
C VAL A 276 -9.80 12.29 5.90
N GLY A 277 -10.11 13.35 6.62
CA GLY A 277 -10.02 13.37 8.09
C GLY A 277 -9.55 14.70 8.66
N ASN A 278 -9.18 14.70 9.95
CA ASN A 278 -8.55 15.86 10.58
C ASN A 278 -7.05 15.86 10.26
N PRO A 279 -6.52 16.87 9.52
CA PRO A 279 -5.11 16.89 9.13
C PRO A 279 -4.15 17.29 10.25
N GLU A 280 -4.65 17.86 11.36
CA GLU A 280 -3.83 18.50 12.40
C GLU A 280 -3.14 17.54 13.39
N PRO A 281 -3.79 16.49 13.94
CA PRO A 281 -3.15 15.67 14.96
C PRO A 281 -2.03 14.79 14.37
N ASN A 282 -0.99 14.54 15.14
CA ASN A 282 -0.01 13.48 14.90
C ASN A 282 -0.35 12.22 15.72
N LEU A 283 0.47 11.17 15.63
CA LEU A 283 0.23 9.93 16.39
C LEU A 283 0.24 10.13 17.90
N THR A 284 1.06 11.04 18.44
CA THR A 284 1.09 11.31 19.89
C THR A 284 -0.14 12.06 20.38
N ASP A 285 -0.74 12.90 19.55
CA ASP A 285 -2.01 13.56 19.87
C ASP A 285 -3.17 12.55 19.91
N LEU A 286 -3.16 11.55 19.00
CA LEU A 286 -4.22 10.54 18.91
C LEU A 286 -4.11 9.44 19.96
N PHE A 287 -2.89 8.98 20.25
CA PHE A 287 -2.68 7.75 21.02
C PHE A 287 -1.79 7.95 22.26
N GLY A 288 -1.34 9.18 22.55
CA GLY A 288 -0.38 9.47 23.61
C GLY A 288 1.04 9.03 23.25
N GLY A 289 1.88 8.79 24.27
CA GLY A 289 3.27 8.35 24.07
C GLY A 289 4.28 9.50 24.06
N THR A 290 5.50 9.21 23.62
CA THR A 290 6.62 10.15 23.65
C THR A 290 7.39 10.18 22.34
N VAL A 291 7.86 11.37 21.95
CA VAL A 291 8.85 11.51 20.89
C VAL A 291 10.23 11.27 21.47
N VAL A 292 10.94 10.28 20.94
CA VAL A 292 12.32 9.97 21.33
C VAL A 292 13.25 10.49 20.24
N GLU A 293 14.30 11.21 20.64
CA GLU A 293 15.37 11.58 19.72
C GLU A 293 16.33 10.39 19.53
N GLY A 294 16.42 9.87 18.32
CA GLY A 294 17.28 8.74 17.93
C GLY A 294 16.98 8.22 16.53
N GLU A 295 17.98 7.61 15.90
CA GLU A 295 17.80 6.77 14.71
C GLU A 295 17.32 5.38 15.16
N ILE A 296 16.21 4.87 14.62
CA ILE A 296 16.00 3.42 14.64
C ILE A 296 17.10 2.82 13.77
N ARG A 297 18.07 2.18 14.41
CA ARG A 297 19.11 1.42 13.73
C ARG A 297 18.64 -0.02 13.56
N LEU A 298 18.65 -0.50 12.33
CA LEU A 298 18.47 -1.91 12.05
C LEU A 298 19.56 -2.69 12.77
N SER A 299 19.16 -3.75 13.47
CA SER A 299 20.07 -4.77 13.96
C SER A 299 20.81 -5.41 12.79
N GLU A 300 21.97 -5.99 13.07
CA GLU A 300 22.74 -6.67 12.02
C GLU A 300 21.93 -7.80 11.36
N GLU A 301 21.11 -8.53 12.13
CA GLU A 301 20.22 -9.57 11.62
C GLU A 301 19.20 -9.02 10.61
N GLU A 302 18.51 -7.93 10.93
CA GLU A 302 17.55 -7.28 10.02
C GLU A 302 18.23 -6.79 8.73
N ARG A 303 19.44 -6.24 8.85
CA ARG A 303 20.22 -5.80 7.67
C ARG A 303 20.59 -6.97 6.78
N GLN A 304 20.92 -8.12 7.36
CA GLN A 304 21.22 -9.35 6.62
C GLN A 304 19.96 -9.92 5.95
N GLU A 305 18.81 -9.88 6.61
CA GLU A 305 17.53 -10.32 6.04
C GLU A 305 17.09 -9.46 4.85
N LEU A 306 17.16 -8.13 4.99
CA LEU A 306 16.92 -7.19 3.88
C LEU A 306 17.86 -7.45 2.71
N ALA A 307 19.13 -7.81 3.00
CA ALA A 307 20.11 -8.12 1.98
C ALA A 307 19.85 -9.45 1.26
N ALA A 308 19.39 -10.47 1.98
CA ALA A 308 18.94 -11.73 1.39
C ALA A 308 17.73 -11.52 0.45
N ARG A 309 16.78 -10.67 0.85
CA ARG A 309 15.65 -10.25 0.00
C ARG A 309 16.12 -9.45 -1.21
N ALA A 310 17.01 -8.48 -1.02
CA ALA A 310 17.60 -7.73 -2.12
C ALA A 310 18.29 -8.67 -3.13
N TYR A 311 19.03 -9.66 -2.65
CA TYR A 311 19.66 -10.67 -3.51
C TYR A 311 18.62 -11.40 -4.39
N ARG A 312 17.49 -11.84 -3.81
CA ARG A 312 16.40 -12.49 -4.57
C ARG A 312 15.83 -11.56 -5.64
N LEU A 313 15.57 -10.29 -5.33
CA LEU A 313 15.03 -9.31 -6.27
C LEU A 313 16.00 -9.02 -7.42
N ILE A 314 17.30 -8.85 -7.12
CA ILE A 314 18.34 -8.73 -8.15
C ILE A 314 18.34 -9.96 -9.05
N TYR A 315 18.30 -11.16 -8.45
CA TYR A 315 18.30 -12.42 -9.19
C TYR A 315 17.09 -12.55 -10.12
N ALA A 316 15.90 -12.16 -9.66
CA ALA A 316 14.66 -12.18 -10.42
C ALA A 316 14.57 -11.08 -11.50
N GLY A 317 15.44 -10.07 -11.44
CA GLY A 317 15.44 -8.94 -12.37
C GLY A 317 14.68 -7.70 -11.87
N ASP A 318 14.16 -7.72 -10.64
CA ASP A 318 13.52 -6.57 -10.00
C ASP A 318 14.57 -5.64 -9.36
N GLY A 319 15.22 -4.85 -10.21
CA GLY A 319 16.20 -3.85 -9.76
C GLY A 319 15.59 -2.75 -8.89
N ALA A 320 14.33 -2.37 -9.15
CA ALA A 320 13.66 -1.33 -8.38
C ALA A 320 13.40 -1.78 -6.93
N GLY A 321 12.89 -3.00 -6.75
CA GLY A 321 12.74 -3.62 -5.44
C GLY A 321 14.08 -3.82 -4.72
N ALA A 322 15.11 -4.25 -5.44
CA ALA A 322 16.44 -4.37 -4.85
C ALA A 322 16.99 -3.03 -4.34
N VAL A 323 16.94 -1.98 -5.15
CA VAL A 323 17.39 -0.63 -4.79
C VAL A 323 16.67 -0.11 -3.54
N ARG A 324 15.37 -0.38 -3.44
CA ARG A 324 14.54 -0.02 -2.28
C ARG A 324 15.08 -0.64 -0.99
N LEU A 325 15.28 -1.96 -0.95
CA LEU A 325 15.82 -2.65 0.23
C LEU A 325 17.26 -2.23 0.57
N ILE A 326 18.10 -1.96 -0.45
CA ILE A 326 19.45 -1.41 -0.26
C ILE A 326 19.40 -0.05 0.44
N ARG A 327 18.46 0.80 0.05
CA ARG A 327 18.27 2.13 0.66
C ARG A 327 17.63 2.06 2.05
N GLU A 328 16.86 1.01 2.34
CA GLU A 328 16.34 0.76 3.69
C GLU A 328 17.39 0.28 4.68
N GLY A 329 18.59 -0.09 4.21
CA GLY A 329 19.74 -0.43 5.06
C GLY A 329 20.21 -1.88 4.97
N ALA A 330 19.79 -2.61 3.93
CA ALA A 330 20.34 -3.93 3.62
C ALA A 330 21.87 -3.92 3.69
N HIS A 331 22.44 -4.98 4.27
CA HIS A 331 23.88 -5.11 4.40
C HIS A 331 24.54 -5.11 3.01
N PRO A 332 25.36 -4.10 2.66
CA PRO A 332 25.84 -3.93 1.28
C PRO A 332 26.79 -5.04 0.84
N ASP A 333 27.55 -5.62 1.78
CA ASP A 333 28.50 -6.70 1.52
C ASP A 333 27.89 -8.11 1.65
N TYR A 334 26.56 -8.21 1.75
CA TYR A 334 25.91 -9.52 1.78
C TYR A 334 26.31 -10.37 0.58
N ALA A 335 26.56 -11.65 0.84
CA ALA A 335 26.85 -12.63 -0.18
C ALA A 335 26.10 -13.92 0.11
N TYR A 336 25.46 -14.47 -0.92
CA TYR A 336 24.81 -15.78 -0.83
C TYR A 336 25.61 -16.82 -1.61
N ASN A 337 26.01 -17.93 -0.97
CA ASN A 337 26.84 -18.97 -1.59
C ASN A 337 28.07 -18.41 -2.33
N GLY A 338 28.74 -17.41 -1.73
CA GLY A 338 29.92 -16.78 -2.30
C GLY A 338 29.64 -15.80 -3.44
N TRP A 339 28.38 -15.40 -3.66
CA TRP A 339 27.99 -14.35 -4.61
C TRP A 339 27.65 -13.05 -3.88
N PRO A 340 28.55 -12.04 -3.88
CA PRO A 340 28.25 -10.71 -3.36
C PRO A 340 27.11 -10.03 -4.14
N LEU A 341 26.26 -9.27 -3.45
CA LEU A 341 25.18 -8.47 -4.05
C LEU A 341 25.66 -7.64 -5.24
N LEU A 342 26.81 -6.96 -5.09
CA LEU A 342 27.40 -6.14 -6.15
C LEU A 342 27.73 -6.95 -7.40
N ILE A 343 28.34 -8.13 -7.23
CA ILE A 343 28.71 -8.99 -8.36
C ILE A 343 27.45 -9.52 -9.05
N LEU A 344 26.42 -9.90 -8.30
CA LEU A 344 25.14 -10.32 -8.86
C LEU A 344 24.48 -9.18 -9.66
N ALA A 345 24.43 -7.96 -9.14
CA ALA A 345 23.84 -6.80 -9.82
C ALA A 345 24.56 -6.49 -11.15
N VAL A 346 25.90 -6.58 -11.16
CA VAL A 346 26.71 -6.45 -12.38
C VAL A 346 26.42 -7.60 -13.36
N TYR A 347 26.36 -8.83 -12.87
CA TYR A 347 26.03 -10.01 -13.69
C TYR A 347 24.66 -9.84 -14.37
N LYS A 348 23.68 -9.30 -13.66
CA LYS A 348 22.33 -9.01 -14.16
C LYS A 348 22.22 -7.70 -14.95
N ASN A 349 23.31 -6.94 -15.09
CA ASN A 349 23.36 -5.64 -15.78
C ASN A 349 22.36 -4.62 -15.22
N GLN A 350 22.34 -4.44 -13.89
CA GLN A 350 21.45 -3.50 -13.20
C GLN A 350 22.21 -2.26 -12.68
N PRO A 351 22.40 -1.22 -13.51
CA PRO A 351 23.24 -0.08 -13.14
C PRO A 351 22.70 0.73 -11.95
N GLU A 352 21.39 0.85 -11.79
CA GLU A 352 20.77 1.55 -10.65
C GLU A 352 21.04 0.81 -9.34
N THR A 353 20.93 -0.52 -9.34
CA THR A 353 21.29 -1.37 -8.19
C THR A 353 22.78 -1.23 -7.85
N VAL A 354 23.66 -1.25 -8.86
CA VAL A 354 25.11 -1.04 -8.65
C VAL A 354 25.37 0.31 -8.00
N ARG A 355 24.73 1.38 -8.48
CA ARG A 355 24.85 2.71 -7.91
C ARG A 355 24.40 2.75 -6.45
N ALA A 356 23.23 2.20 -6.14
CA ALA A 356 22.70 2.18 -4.79
C ALA A 356 23.62 1.42 -3.80
N LEU A 357 24.23 0.30 -4.23
CA LEU A 357 25.20 -0.44 -3.42
C LEU A 357 26.47 0.38 -3.15
N ILE A 358 26.98 1.09 -4.17
CA ILE A 358 28.15 1.98 -4.04
C ILE A 358 27.86 3.13 -3.07
N GLU A 359 26.69 3.77 -3.20
CA GLU A 359 26.23 4.83 -2.29
C GLU A 359 26.13 4.34 -0.83
N ARG A 360 25.91 3.03 -0.63
CA ARG A 360 25.89 2.38 0.69
C ARG A 360 27.23 1.84 1.17
N GLY A 361 28.31 2.15 0.45
CA GLY A 361 29.67 1.80 0.87
C GLY A 361 30.01 0.32 0.71
N VAL A 362 29.41 -0.38 -0.26
CA VAL A 362 29.77 -1.77 -0.59
C VAL A 362 31.27 -1.93 -0.89
N ASN A 363 31.84 -3.06 -0.51
CA ASN A 363 33.17 -3.49 -0.90
C ASN A 363 33.21 -3.76 -2.42
N THR A 364 33.61 -2.74 -3.18
CA THR A 364 33.75 -2.78 -4.65
C THR A 364 34.79 -3.77 -5.16
N ASN A 365 35.64 -4.27 -4.26
CA ASN A 365 36.72 -5.22 -4.55
C ASN A 365 36.41 -6.65 -4.09
N ALA A 366 35.17 -6.95 -3.70
CA ALA A 366 34.73 -8.31 -3.44
C ALA A 366 35.01 -9.24 -4.62
N ARG A 367 35.30 -10.51 -4.34
CA ARG A 367 35.73 -11.52 -5.32
C ARG A 367 34.87 -12.77 -5.22
N LEU A 368 34.55 -13.34 -6.37
CA LEU A 368 34.05 -14.70 -6.46
C LEU A 368 35.17 -15.70 -6.10
N SER A 369 34.80 -16.96 -5.90
CA SER A 369 35.74 -18.07 -5.62
C SER A 369 36.83 -18.24 -6.68
N ASN A 370 36.55 -17.87 -7.93
CA ASN A 370 37.51 -17.88 -9.03
C ASN A 370 38.34 -16.57 -9.16
N GLY A 371 38.22 -15.66 -8.19
CA GLY A 371 38.95 -14.39 -8.13
C GLY A 371 38.37 -13.24 -8.96
N GLN A 372 37.27 -13.45 -9.69
CA GLN A 372 36.64 -12.39 -10.48
C GLN A 372 35.97 -11.33 -9.60
N THR A 373 36.22 -10.07 -9.94
CA THR A 373 35.63 -8.87 -9.31
C THR A 373 34.49 -8.31 -10.17
N ALA A 374 33.62 -7.48 -9.57
CA ALA A 374 32.61 -6.71 -10.29
C ALA A 374 33.16 -5.97 -11.53
N LEU A 375 34.30 -5.26 -11.40
CA LEU A 375 34.88 -4.50 -12.52
C LEU A 375 35.34 -5.40 -13.69
N ALA A 376 35.95 -6.55 -13.39
CA ALA A 376 36.39 -7.51 -14.40
C ALA A 376 35.19 -8.06 -15.21
N ILE A 377 34.09 -8.37 -14.54
CA ILE A 377 32.86 -8.87 -15.17
C ILE A 377 32.25 -7.79 -16.06
N ALA A 378 32.08 -6.58 -15.53
CA ALA A 378 31.52 -5.44 -16.27
C ALA A 378 32.31 -5.14 -17.56
N ARG A 379 33.64 -5.19 -17.49
CA ARG A 379 34.52 -5.04 -18.66
C ARG A 379 34.35 -6.16 -19.68
N SER A 380 34.35 -7.42 -19.25
CA SER A 380 34.18 -8.56 -20.17
C SER A 380 32.83 -8.57 -20.89
N ARG A 381 31.81 -7.92 -20.29
CA ARG A 381 30.45 -7.81 -20.83
C ARG A 381 30.17 -6.46 -21.49
N ASN A 382 31.18 -5.61 -21.66
CA ASN A 382 31.07 -4.27 -22.27
C ASN A 382 30.02 -3.36 -21.60
N GLN A 383 29.86 -3.44 -20.28
CA GLN A 383 28.91 -2.64 -19.51
C GLN A 383 29.49 -1.27 -19.14
N THR A 384 29.69 -0.40 -20.13
CA THR A 384 30.44 0.87 -19.99
C THR A 384 29.99 1.75 -18.83
N SER A 385 28.67 1.89 -18.60
CA SER A 385 28.14 2.69 -17.49
C SER A 385 28.54 2.12 -16.11
N ILE A 386 28.43 0.80 -15.94
CA ILE A 386 28.82 0.11 -14.71
C ILE A 386 30.34 0.17 -14.51
N VAL A 387 31.12 0.06 -15.59
CA VAL A 387 32.57 0.22 -15.54
C VAL A 387 32.95 1.60 -14.99
N SER A 388 32.33 2.68 -15.48
CA SER A 388 32.57 4.05 -14.99
C SER A 388 32.27 4.16 -13.49
N MET A 389 31.08 3.73 -13.07
CA MET A 389 30.66 3.79 -11.66
C MET A 389 31.60 3.02 -10.73
N LEU A 390 32.03 1.81 -11.12
CA LEU A 390 32.95 1.01 -10.32
C LEU A 390 34.35 1.65 -10.24
N GLN A 391 34.85 2.22 -11.34
CA GLN A 391 36.15 2.90 -11.34
C GLN A 391 36.13 4.18 -10.50
N GLU A 392 35.07 4.97 -10.60
CA GLU A 392 34.84 6.16 -9.77
C GLU A 392 34.78 5.79 -8.28
N ALA A 393 34.22 4.62 -7.96
CA ALA A 393 34.17 4.05 -6.60
C ALA A 393 35.45 3.31 -6.18
N GLY A 394 36.56 3.45 -6.91
CA GLY A 394 37.85 2.87 -6.54
C GLY A 394 37.97 1.35 -6.69
N ALA A 395 37.14 0.72 -7.52
CA ALA A 395 37.26 -0.69 -7.83
C ALA A 395 38.55 -0.97 -8.62
N ASN A 396 39.33 -1.94 -8.15
CA ASN A 396 40.61 -2.30 -8.76
C ASN A 396 40.42 -3.30 -9.89
N ALA A 397 41.27 -3.19 -10.91
CA ALA A 397 41.35 -4.21 -11.94
C ALA A 397 42.01 -5.47 -11.36
N SER A 398 41.27 -6.58 -11.29
CA SER A 398 41.89 -7.90 -11.13
C SER A 398 42.40 -8.43 -12.47
N PRO A 399 43.38 -9.35 -12.48
CA PRO A 399 43.79 -10.05 -13.69
C PRO A 399 42.56 -10.70 -14.34
N ALA A 400 42.42 -10.59 -15.66
CA ALA A 400 41.35 -11.26 -16.38
C ALA A 400 41.48 -12.78 -16.16
N SER A 401 40.59 -13.35 -15.35
CA SER A 401 40.52 -14.81 -15.22
C SER A 401 40.05 -15.40 -16.54
N ARG A 402 40.76 -16.42 -17.03
CA ARG A 402 40.36 -17.25 -18.18
C ARG A 402 39.37 -18.35 -17.79
N SER A 403 38.98 -18.44 -16.52
CA SER A 403 37.99 -19.41 -16.05
C SER A 403 36.57 -18.99 -16.41
N MET A 404 35.70 -19.97 -16.66
CA MET A 404 34.27 -19.74 -16.80
C MET A 404 33.71 -19.03 -15.56
N LEU A 405 32.80 -18.07 -15.78
CA LEU A 405 32.02 -17.45 -14.70
C LEU A 405 31.18 -18.56 -14.04
N PRO A 406 31.21 -18.73 -12.71
CA PRO A 406 30.22 -19.57 -12.06
C PRO A 406 28.81 -19.03 -12.36
N GLU A 407 27.80 -19.88 -12.26
CA GLU A 407 26.41 -19.42 -12.26
C GLU A 407 26.03 -18.88 -10.87
N PRO A 408 25.26 -17.79 -10.78
CA PRO A 408 24.76 -17.28 -9.52
C PRO A 408 23.87 -18.31 -8.85
N ALA A 409 24.13 -18.57 -7.57
CA ALA A 409 23.27 -19.42 -6.77
C ALA A 409 21.92 -18.72 -6.56
N GLN A 410 20.84 -19.45 -6.79
CA GLN A 410 19.50 -19.00 -6.44
C GLN A 410 19.27 -19.27 -4.95
N LEU A 411 18.81 -18.25 -4.22
CA LEU A 411 18.27 -18.44 -2.86
C LEU A 411 16.99 -19.29 -2.99
N PRO A 412 16.82 -20.38 -2.22
CA PRO A 412 15.54 -21.09 -2.15
C PRO A 412 14.43 -20.12 -1.71
N GLU A 413 13.20 -20.40 -2.16
CA GLU A 413 12.03 -19.52 -1.99
C GLU A 413 11.70 -19.21 -0.53
#